data_AF-A0A1Q6QUH3-F1
#
_entry.id   AF-A0A1Q6QUH3-F1
#
_cell.length_a   1.000
_cell.length_b   1.000
_cell.length_c   1.000
_cell.angle_alpha   90.00
_cell.angle_beta   90.00
_cell.angle_gamma   90.00
#
_symmetry.space_group_name_H-M   'P 1'
#
loop_
_entity.id
_entity.type
_entity.pdbx_description
1 polymer ?
#
loop_
_entity_poly.entity_id
_entity_poly.type
_entity_poly.pdbx_seq_one_letter_code
_entity_poly.pdbx_strand_id
1 'polypeptide(L)'
;MNGYLVPANAKRGTLIFNIFRPVDLIMFGTGAGVSLILLMIIQSSSTLLVILACLPVAITGLLVVPIPNYHNVLCAIQSILRFYRERRNYIWRGWCFYERFAVEDKNKK
;
A
#
# COMPACT_ATOMS: atom_id res chain seq x y z
N MET A 1 -27.09 14.00 -4.83
CA MET A 1 -27.11 12.52 -4.78
C MET A 1 -26.79 12.12 -3.34
N ASN A 2 -27.59 11.24 -2.72
CA ASN A 2 -27.40 10.83 -1.32
C ASN A 2 -26.06 10.10 -1.15
N GLY A 3 -25.05 10.79 -0.62
CA GLY A 3 -23.81 10.18 -0.21
C GLY A 3 -24.05 9.36 1.05
N TYR A 4 -24.14 8.05 0.91
CA TYR A 4 -24.18 7.16 2.07
C TYR A 4 -22.87 7.29 2.84
N LEU A 5 -22.96 7.52 4.15
CA LEU A 5 -21.84 7.38 5.06
C LEU A 5 -21.51 5.88 5.16
N VAL A 6 -20.77 5.37 4.16
CA VAL A 6 -20.24 4.01 4.22
C VAL A 6 -19.35 3.94 5.46
N PRO A 7 -19.67 3.09 6.45
CA PRO A 7 -18.91 3.05 7.68
C PRO A 7 -17.46 2.67 7.35
N ALA A 8 -16.49 3.27 8.04
CA ALA A 8 -15.06 3.03 7.80
C ALA A 8 -14.68 1.53 7.82
N ASN A 9 -15.47 0.71 8.54
CA ASN A 9 -15.31 -0.74 8.61
C ASN A 9 -15.78 -1.51 7.37
N ALA A 10 -16.67 -0.97 6.53
CA ALA A 10 -17.10 -1.62 5.29
C ALA A 10 -15.98 -1.68 4.23
N LYS A 11 -14.92 -0.86 4.38
CA LYS A 11 -13.74 -0.89 3.52
C LYS A 11 -12.82 -2.09 3.73
N ARG A 12 -12.97 -2.85 4.83
CA ARG A 12 -12.15 -4.04 5.08
C ARG A 12 -12.55 -5.23 4.20
N GLY A 13 -13.83 -5.33 3.85
CA GLY A 13 -14.35 -6.42 3.01
C GLY A 13 -13.92 -6.38 1.54
N THR A 14 -13.28 -5.29 1.07
CA THR A 14 -12.79 -5.17 -0.31
C THR A 14 -11.36 -5.70 -0.49
N LEU A 15 -10.73 -6.20 0.57
CA LEU A 15 -9.36 -6.70 0.57
C LEU A 15 -9.31 -8.22 0.35
N ILE A 16 -8.35 -8.68 -0.43
CA ILE A 16 -8.10 -10.10 -0.67
C ILE A 16 -7.59 -10.71 0.64
N PHE A 17 -8.23 -11.78 1.09
CA PHE A 17 -8.01 -12.38 2.41
C PHE A 17 -8.15 -11.40 3.58
N ASN A 18 -8.88 -10.29 3.42
CA ASN A 18 -9.02 -9.23 4.42
C ASN A 18 -7.66 -8.56 4.82
N ILE A 19 -6.60 -8.79 4.04
CA ILE A 19 -5.23 -8.33 4.36
C ILE A 19 -4.61 -7.59 3.17
N PHE A 20 -4.73 -8.11 1.94
CA PHE A 20 -3.96 -7.62 0.81
C PHE A 20 -4.79 -6.85 -0.21
N ARG A 21 -4.20 -5.82 -0.82
CA ARG A 21 -4.75 -5.18 -2.03
C ARG A 21 -4.31 -5.96 -3.28
N PRO A 22 -5.05 -5.86 -4.39
CA PRO A 22 -4.61 -6.42 -5.67
C PRO A 22 -3.20 -5.95 -6.09
N VAL A 23 -2.88 -4.68 -5.81
CA VAL A 23 -1.55 -4.10 -6.09
C VAL A 23 -0.44 -4.79 -5.28
N ASP A 24 -0.72 -5.16 -4.03
CA ASP A 24 0.25 -5.84 -3.17
C ASP A 24 0.56 -7.25 -3.69
N LEU A 25 -0.46 -7.96 -4.19
CA LEU A 25 -0.29 -9.27 -4.83
C LEU A 25 0.52 -9.18 -6.12
N ILE A 26 0.29 -8.15 -6.95
CA ILE A 26 1.06 -7.95 -8.18
C ILE A 26 2.52 -7.63 -7.85
N MET A 27 2.77 -6.80 -6.84
CA MET A 27 4.14 -6.48 -6.39
C MET A 27 4.87 -7.72 -5.87
N PHE A 28 4.23 -8.53 -5.03
CA PHE A 28 4.82 -9.77 -4.53
C PHE A 28 5.02 -10.79 -5.65
N GLY A 29 4.03 -10.96 -6.53
CA GLY A 29 4.09 -11.89 -7.65
C GLY A 29 5.19 -11.54 -8.66
N THR A 30 5.39 -10.25 -8.95
CA THR A 30 6.49 -9.80 -9.81
C THR A 30 7.86 -10.02 -9.15
N GLY A 31 8.01 -9.72 -7.86
CA GLY A 31 9.26 -9.99 -7.14
C GLY A 31 9.60 -11.49 -7.06
N ALA A 32 8.60 -12.33 -6.80
CA ALA A 32 8.74 -13.79 -6.82
C ALA A 32 9.10 -14.29 -8.22
N GLY A 33 8.40 -13.82 -9.27
CA GLY A 33 8.67 -14.19 -10.65
C GLY A 33 10.08 -13.82 -11.10
N VAL A 34 10.54 -12.60 -10.79
CA VAL A 34 11.91 -12.16 -11.09
C VAL A 34 12.94 -13.03 -10.36
N SER A 35 12.72 -13.33 -9.09
CA SER A 35 13.63 -14.20 -8.32
C SER A 35 13.73 -15.61 -8.90
N LEU A 36 12.59 -16.20 -9.29
CA LEU A 36 12.56 -17.51 -9.94
C LEU A 36 13.29 -17.51 -11.29
N ILE A 37 13.06 -16.49 -12.13
CA ILE A 37 13.77 -16.35 -13.40
C ILE A 37 15.28 -16.21 -13.16
N LEU A 38 15.69 -15.42 -12.16
CA LEU A 38 17.10 -15.22 -11.83
C LEU A 38 17.76 -16.52 -11.37
N LEU A 39 17.06 -17.34 -10.56
CA LEU A 39 17.55 -18.66 -10.15
C LEU A 39 17.66 -19.65 -11.31
N MET A 40 16.76 -19.58 -12.31
CA MET A 40 16.85 -20.43 -13.50
C MET A 40 18.02 -20.05 -14.42
N ILE A 41 18.29 -18.76 -14.56
CA ILE A 41 19.39 -18.24 -15.41
C ILE A 41 20.74 -18.44 -14.71
N ILE A 42 20.81 -18.13 -13.41
CA ILE A 42 22.04 -18.21 -12.62
C ILE A 42 22.17 -19.64 -12.07
N GLN A 43 22.67 -20.55 -12.90
CA GLN A 43 23.06 -21.91 -12.50
C GLN A 43 24.44 -21.88 -11.82
N SER A 44 24.53 -21.22 -10.67
CA SER A 44 25.78 -21.11 -9.90
C SER A 44 25.76 -21.97 -8.66
N SER A 45 26.91 -22.59 -8.33
CA SER A 45 27.15 -23.28 -7.05
C SER A 45 27.48 -22.32 -5.90
N SER A 46 27.63 -21.02 -6.19
CA SER A 46 27.93 -20.01 -5.18
C SER A 46 26.69 -19.67 -4.35
N THR A 47 26.76 -19.91 -3.05
CA THR A 47 25.71 -19.59 -2.08
C THR A 47 25.37 -18.10 -2.07
N LEU A 48 26.36 -17.22 -2.28
CA LEU A 48 26.14 -15.77 -2.32
C LEU A 48 25.27 -15.35 -3.51
N LEU A 49 25.46 -15.96 -4.68
CA LEU A 49 24.67 -15.64 -5.87
C LEU A 49 23.22 -16.12 -5.72
N VAL A 50 23.02 -17.26 -5.07
CA VAL A 50 21.67 -17.77 -4.74
C VAL A 50 20.95 -16.82 -3.77
N ILE A 51 21.63 -16.36 -2.72
CA ILE A 51 21.06 -15.38 -1.77
C ILE A 51 20.69 -14.08 -2.49
N LEU A 52 21.57 -13.60 -3.37
CA LEU A 52 21.33 -12.39 -4.15
C LEU A 52 20.12 -12.54 -5.08
N ALA A 53 19.97 -13.72 -5.69
CA ALA A 53 18.82 -14.05 -6.53
C ALA A 53 17.49 -14.14 -5.76
N CYS A 54 17.54 -14.42 -4.46
CA CYS A 54 16.38 -14.40 -3.56
C CYS A 54 16.03 -13.01 -3.01
N LEU A 55 16.88 -12.00 -3.18
CA LEU A 55 16.59 -10.65 -2.68
C LEU A 55 15.31 -10.02 -3.23
N PRO A 56 14.97 -10.13 -4.54
CA PRO A 56 13.76 -9.51 -5.08
C PRO A 56 12.50 -10.01 -4.38
N VAL A 57 12.39 -11.31 -4.12
CA VAL A 57 11.24 -11.90 -3.42
C VAL A 57 11.25 -11.55 -1.93
N ALA A 58 12.43 -11.49 -1.29
CA ALA A 58 12.54 -11.10 0.11
C ALA A 58 12.11 -9.63 0.34
N ILE A 59 12.55 -8.72 -0.53
CA ILE A 59 12.24 -7.28 -0.43
C ILE A 59 10.75 -7.03 -0.70
N THR A 60 10.21 -7.61 -1.77
CA THR A 60 8.78 -7.46 -2.09
C THR A 60 7.88 -8.14 -1.06
N GLY A 61 8.30 -9.29 -0.53
CA GLY A 61 7.65 -9.94 0.61
C GLY A 61 7.59 -9.02 1.82
N LEU A 62 8.73 -8.46 2.24
CA LEU A 62 8.81 -7.53 3.36
C LEU A 62 7.90 -6.31 3.16
N LEU A 63 7.87 -5.71 1.97
CA LEU A 63 7.08 -4.52 1.68
C LEU A 63 5.56 -4.74 1.82
N VAL A 64 5.11 -5.97 1.58
CA VAL A 64 3.70 -6.38 1.57
C VAL A 64 3.23 -6.87 2.96
N VAL A 65 4.14 -7.14 3.90
CA VAL A 65 3.79 -7.57 5.27
C VAL A 65 2.91 -6.52 5.97
N PRO A 66 1.79 -6.93 6.60
CA PRO A 66 0.97 -6.04 7.41
C PRO A 66 1.68 -5.64 8.72
N ILE A 67 1.67 -4.35 9.05
CA ILE A 67 2.24 -3.79 10.28
C ILE A 67 1.13 -3.12 11.10
N PRO A 68 1.12 -3.21 12.44
CA PRO A 68 0.17 -2.49 13.28
C PRO A 68 0.10 -0.99 12.96
N ASN A 69 -1.11 -0.42 12.92
CA ASN A 69 -1.39 0.99 12.58
C ASN A 69 -1.22 1.37 11.09
N TYR A 70 -0.60 0.53 10.27
CA TYR A 70 -0.47 0.73 8.83
C TYR A 70 -1.10 -0.43 8.06
N HIS A 71 -1.25 -0.26 6.74
CA HIS A 71 -1.76 -1.33 5.91
C HIS A 71 -0.69 -2.38 5.59
N ASN A 72 0.48 -1.90 5.17
CA ASN A 72 1.66 -2.68 4.85
C ASN A 72 2.91 -1.82 5.10
N VAL A 73 4.08 -2.44 5.07
CA VAL A 73 5.38 -1.75 5.27
C VAL A 73 5.59 -0.67 4.22
N LEU A 74 5.18 -0.92 2.97
CA LEU A 74 5.25 0.07 1.89
C LEU A 74 4.49 1.36 2.26
N CYS A 75 3.25 1.26 2.75
CA CYS A 75 2.46 2.41 3.18
C CYS A 75 3.14 3.15 4.34
N ALA A 76 3.74 2.43 5.28
CA ALA A 76 4.47 3.05 6.39
C ALA A 76 5.65 3.88 5.85
N ILE A 77 6.48 3.30 4.98
CA ILE A 77 7.62 4.01 4.36
C ILE A 77 7.14 5.23 3.57
N GLN A 78 6.10 5.07 2.74
CA GLN A 78 5.53 6.18 1.97
C GLN A 78 5.04 7.32 2.89
N SER A 79 4.38 7.00 4.01
CA SER A 79 3.91 8.00 4.96
C SER A 79 5.07 8.76 5.63
N ILE A 80 6.14 8.05 5.97
CA ILE A 80 7.36 8.64 6.53
C ILE A 80 8.02 9.57 5.51
N LEU A 81 8.22 9.10 4.27
CA LEU A 81 8.80 9.91 3.20
C LEU A 81 7.97 11.15 2.90
N ARG A 82 6.64 11.00 2.87
CA ARG A 82 5.70 12.10 2.67
C ARG A 82 5.82 13.15 3.77
N PHE A 83 5.93 12.72 5.02
CA PHE A 83 6.09 13.61 6.17
C PHE A 83 7.36 14.47 6.12
N TYR A 84 8.46 13.92 5.59
CA TYR A 84 9.72 14.66 5.45
C TYR A 84 9.80 15.51 4.19
N ARG A 85 9.13 15.11 3.10
CA ARG A 85 9.18 15.81 1.80
C ARG A 85 8.12 16.90 1.65
N GLU A 86 6.94 16.74 2.23
CA GLU A 86 5.85 17.71 2.08
C GLU A 86 5.87 18.77 3.20
N ARG A 87 5.33 19.96 2.89
CA ARG A 87 5.08 20.95 3.93
C ARG A 87 4.06 20.39 4.90
N ARG A 88 4.39 20.45 6.19
CA ARG A 88 3.59 19.92 7.32
C ARG A 88 2.38 20.81 7.62
N ASN A 89 1.53 21.01 6.63
CA ASN A 89 0.26 21.70 6.80
C ASN A 89 -0.77 20.71 7.32
N TYR A 90 -0.88 20.63 8.65
CA TYR A 90 -1.94 19.87 9.29
C TYR A 90 -3.24 20.66 9.21
N ILE A 91 -4.04 20.39 8.18
CA ILE A 91 -5.40 20.92 8.11
C ILE A 91 -6.25 20.03 9.02
N TRP A 92 -6.74 20.60 10.12
CA TRP A 92 -7.75 19.92 10.94
C TRP A 92 -9.04 19.81 10.13
N ARG A 93 -9.26 18.65 9.52
CA ARG A 93 -10.53 18.32 8.88
C ARG A 93 -11.49 17.83 9.97
N GLY A 94 -11.88 18.74 10.85
CA GLY A 94 -13.00 18.49 11.76
C GLY A 94 -14.28 18.18 11.00
N TRP A 95 -15.37 17.99 11.73
CA TRP A 95 -16.69 17.70 11.16
C TRP A 95 -17.14 18.74 10.12
N CYS A 96 -16.67 19.99 10.24
CA CYS A 96 -16.99 21.11 9.34
C CYS A 96 -16.48 20.94 7.89
N PHE A 97 -15.56 19.99 7.61
CA PHE A 97 -15.14 19.74 6.22
C PHE A 97 -16.30 19.17 5.39
N TYR A 98 -17.16 18.34 5.98
CA TYR A 98 -18.33 17.78 5.28
C TYR A 98 -19.42 18.81 4.98
N GLU A 99 -19.58 19.81 5.85
CA GLU A 99 -20.56 20.89 5.63
C GLU A 99 -20.20 21.73 4.40
N ARG A 100 -18.92 21.98 4.15
CA ARG A 100 -18.49 22.78 2.99
C ARG A 100 -18.82 22.11 1.65
N PHE A 101 -18.63 20.79 1.51
CA PHE A 101 -19.07 20.06 0.31
C PHE A 101 -20.59 20.01 0.19
N ALA A 102 -21.31 19.88 1.31
CA ALA A 102 -22.78 19.90 1.30
C ALA A 102 -23.33 21.28 0.87
N VAL A 103 -22.64 22.38 1.20
CA VAL A 103 -23.00 23.74 0.79
C VAL A 103 -22.58 24.03 -0.65
N GLU A 104 -21.38 23.63 -1.08
CA GLU A 104 -20.90 23.81 -2.45
C GLU A 104 -21.73 23.01 -3.48
N ASP A 105 -22.21 21.81 -3.13
CA ASP A 105 -23.14 21.04 -3.97
C ASP A 105 -24.55 21.64 -4.03
N LYS A 106 -24.99 22.36 -2.98
CA LYS A 106 -26.28 23.09 -2.99
C LYS A 106 -26.22 24.33 -3.88
N ASN A 107 -25.09 25.03 -3.92
CA ASN A 107 -24.91 26.26 -4.71
C ASN A 107 -24.60 26.02 -6.19
N LYS A 108 -24.37 24.76 -6.61
CA LYS A 108 -24.17 24.36 -8.01
C LYS A 108 -25.46 23.92 -8.71
N LYS A 109 -26.61 23.97 -8.04
CA LYS A 109 -27.93 23.72 -8.62
C LYS A 109 -28.64 25.02 -8.98
#